data_AF-A0A943BD97-F1
#
_entry.id   AF-A0A943BD97-F1
#
_cell.length_a   1.000
_cell.length_b   1.000
_cell.length_c   1.000
_cell.angle_alpha   90.00
_cell.angle_beta   90.00
_cell.angle_gamma   90.00
#
_symmetry.space_group_name_H-M   'P 1'
#
loop_
_entity.id
_entity.type
_entity.pdbx_description
1 polymer ?
#
loop_
_entity_poly.entity_id
_entity_poly.type
_entity_poly.pdbx_seq_one_letter_code
_entity_poly.pdbx_strand_id
1 'polypeptide(L)' 'MKREVKVFTKADNGRLSKVIEYDDGSRTEIPIHKDGSVKWFDDSKLLRETK' A
#
# COMPACT_ATOMS: atom_id res chain seq x y z
N MET A 1 -6.08 -23.68 9.14
CA MET A 1 -5.58 -23.61 7.75
C MET A 1 -4.43 -22.61 7.73
N LYS A 2 -3.24 -23.00 7.26
CA LYS A 2 -2.10 -22.10 7.10
C LYS A 2 -2.25 -21.47 5.72
N ARG A 3 -2.42 -20.15 5.63
CA ARG A 3 -2.46 -19.45 4.33
C ARG A 3 -1.05 -19.14 3.90
N GLU A 4 -0.71 -19.42 2.64
CA GLU A 4 0.56 -18.96 2.08
C GLU A 4 0.44 -17.47 1.75
N VAL A 5 1.44 -16.70 2.17
CA VAL A 5 1.49 -15.25 1.97
C VAL A 5 2.85 -14.89 1.41
N LYS A 6 2.86 -14.22 0.26
CA LYS A 6 4.08 -13.69 -0.36
C LYS A 6 4.10 -12.18 -0.23
N VAL A 7 5.21 -11.64 0.25
CA VAL A 7 5.42 -10.19 0.39
C VAL A 7 6.62 -9.76 -0.44
N PHE A 8 6.44 -8.76 -1.29
CA PHE A 8 7.52 -8.22 -2.12
C PHE A 8 7.36 -6.73 -2.39
N THR A 9 8.43 -6.09 -2.87
CA THR A 9 8.39 -4.69 -3.32
C THR A 9 8.27 -4.68 -4.84
N LYS A 10 7.24 -4.00 -5.35
CA LYS A 10 7.05 -3.76 -6.78
C LYS A 10 7.62 -2.38 -7.14
N ALA A 11 8.41 -2.32 -8.20
CA ALA A 11 8.92 -1.10 -8.78
C ALA A 11 8.46 -1.01 -10.24
N ASP A 12 7.64 -0.01 -10.56
CA ASP A 12 7.05 0.17 -11.89
C ASP A 12 7.03 1.66 -12.25
N ASN A 13 7.75 2.05 -13.30
CA ASN A 13 7.80 3.42 -13.80
C ASN A 13 8.06 4.49 -12.71
N GLY A 14 8.96 4.21 -11.78
CA GLY A 14 9.32 5.10 -10.67
C GLY A 14 8.32 5.11 -9.49
N ARG A 15 7.23 4.33 -9.56
CA ARG A 15 6.33 4.06 -8.44
C ARG A 15 6.81 2.83 -7.69
N LEU A 16 6.75 2.91 -6.36
CA LEU A 16 7.09 1.83 -5.45
C LEU A 16 5.86 1.45 -4.64
N SER A 17 5.64 0.15 -4.49
CA SER A 17 4.57 -0.40 -3.65
C SER A 17 5.03 -1.66 -2.93
N LYS A 18 4.52 -1.89 -1.72
CA LYS A 18 4.54 -3.20 -1.05
C LYS A 18 3.35 -4.02 -1.54
N VAL A 19 3.59 -5.24 -1.99
CA VAL A 19 2.54 -6.16 -2.44
C VAL A 19 2.45 -7.32 -1.45
N ILE A 20 1.22 -7.63 -1.05
CA ILE A 20 0.86 -8.83 -0.28
C ILE A 20 -0.02 -9.67 -1.19
N GLU A 21 0.44 -10.86 -1.52
CA GLU A 21 -0.27 -11.84 -2.35
C GLU A 21 -0.64 -13.04 -1.50
N TYR A 22 -1.92 -13.41 -1.52
CA TYR A 22 -2.48 -14.52 -0.76
C TYR A 22 -2.66 -15.75 -1.67
N ASP A 23 -2.74 -16.91 -1.05
CA ASP A 23 -2.98 -18.21 -1.70
C ASP A 23 -4.26 -18.29 -2.53
N ASP A 24 -5.30 -17.54 -2.16
CA ASP A 24 -6.55 -17.41 -2.91
C ASP A 24 -6.44 -16.51 -4.16
N GLY A 25 -5.24 -15.99 -4.45
CA GLY A 25 -4.95 -15.10 -5.56
C GLY A 25 -5.36 -13.65 -5.31
N SER A 26 -5.95 -13.33 -4.14
CA SER A 26 -6.18 -11.94 -3.76
C SER A 26 -4.86 -11.22 -3.53
N ARG A 27 -4.83 -9.93 -3.86
CA ARG A 27 -3.65 -9.09 -3.68
C ARG A 27 -4.00 -7.75 -3.06
N THR A 28 -3.11 -7.26 -2.21
CA THR A 28 -3.15 -5.89 -1.68
C THR A 28 -1.86 -5.18 -2.06
N GLU A 29 -1.99 -3.95 -2.58
CA GLU A 29 -0.86 -3.10 -2.96
C GLU A 29 -0.89 -1.81 -2.12
N ILE A 30 0.19 -1.56 -1.39
CA ILE A 30 0.35 -0.40 -0.52
C ILE A 30 1.42 0.51 -1.12
N PRO A 31 1.09 1.73 -1.58
CA PRO A 31 2.07 2.65 -2.14
C PRO A 31 3.10 3.10 -1.09
N ILE A 32 4.38 3.14 -1.45
CA ILE A 32 5.47 3.57 -0.56
C ILE A 32 6.32 4.68 -1.19
N HIS A 33 6.98 5.45 -0.34
CA HIS A 33 8.06 6.37 -0.71
C HIS A 33 9.39 5.63 -0.90
N LYS A 34 10.40 6.31 -1.46
CA LYS A 34 11.74 5.74 -1.69
C LYS A 34 12.49 5.37 -0.41
N ASP A 35 12.15 6.02 0.70
CA ASP A 35 12.68 5.74 2.04
C ASP A 35 11.99 4.55 2.73
N GLY A 36 10.98 3.96 2.10
CA GLY A 36 10.23 2.83 2.64
C GLY A 36 9.01 3.20 3.48
N SER A 37 8.74 4.49 3.74
CA SER A 37 7.52 4.93 4.43
C SER A 37 6.28 4.73 3.54
N VAL A 38 5.13 4.46 4.18
CA VAL A 38 3.84 4.30 3.49
C VAL A 38 3.31 5.67 3.07
N LYS A 39 2.81 5.76 1.83
CA LYS A 39 2.11 6.95 1.32
C LYS A 39 0.68 6.97 1.87
N TRP A 40 0.52 7.52 3.06
CA TRP A 40 -0.79 7.74 3.67
C TRP A 40 -1.54 8.88 2.99
N PHE A 41 -2.87 8.80 3.02
CA PHE A 41 -3.71 9.95 2.71
C PHE A 41 -3.58 10.98 3.85
N ASP A 42 -3.69 12.26 3.51
CA ASP A 42 -3.64 13.36 4.48
C ASP A 42 -5.05 13.65 4.99
N ASP A 43 -5.36 13.16 6.19
CA ASP A 43 -6.68 13.24 6.81
C ASP A 43 -7.15 14.68 7.04
N SER A 44 -6.25 15.66 7.10
CA SER A 44 -6.63 17.08 7.19
C SER A 44 -7.49 17.52 6.01
N LYS A 45 -7.36 16.86 4.86
CA LYS A 45 -8.17 17.12 3.65
C LYS A 45 -9.61 16.63 3.76
N LEU A 46 -9.92 15.80 4.75
CA LEU A 46 -11.29 15.35 5.02
C LEU A 46 -12.05 16.30 5.95
N LEU A 47 -11.35 17.22 6.61
CA LEU A 47 -11.97 18.23 7.44
C LEU A 47 -12.64 19.27 6.53
N ARG A 48 -13.97 19.29 6.51
CA ARG A 48 -14.71 20.46 5.99
C ARG A 48 -14.52 21.60 6.96
N GLU A 49 -14.01 22.74 6.49
CA GLU A 49 -14.07 23.98 7.25
C GLU A 49 -15.53 24.29 7.56
N THR A 50 -15.92 24.13 8.82
CA THR A 50 -17.22 24.58 9.31
C THR A 50 -17.04 26.05 9.66
N LYS A 51 -17.49 26.92 8.75
CA LYS A 51 -17.50 28.37 8.97
C LYS A 51 -18.76 28.80 9.71
#